data_AF-A0A453NVB7-F1
#
_entry.id   AF-A0A453NVB7-F1
#
_cell.length_a   1.000
_cell.length_b   1.000
_cell.length_c   1.000
_cell.angle_alpha   90.00
_cell.angle_beta   90.00
_cell.angle_gamma   90.00
#
_symmetry.space_group_name_H-M   'P 1'
#
loop_
_entity.id
_entity.type
_entity.pdbx_description
1 polymer ?
#
loop_
_entity_poly.entity_id
_entity_poly.type
_entity_poly.pdbx_seq_one_letter_code
_entity_poly.pdbx_strand_id
1 'polypeptide(L)'
;MSLDSDSSSQGGDRRSFRQITRDRLLFEMLRSTRKDSKSAWKVLIMDKFTVKIMSYSCKMADITEEGVSLVEDLYKRRQPLPSLDAIYFIQPTKENVVMFLSDMSGRSPLYKK
;
A
#
# COMPACT_ATOMS: atom_id res chain seq x y z
N MET A 1 47.36 27.50 22.74
CA MET A 1 47.12 27.08 21.35
C MET A 1 45.79 26.36 21.34
N SER A 2 44.73 27.09 21.01
CA SER A 2 43.37 26.58 20.95
C SER A 2 43.24 25.79 19.66
N LEU A 3 42.98 24.49 19.76
CA LEU A 3 42.72 23.64 18.60
C LEU A 3 41.24 23.73 18.24
N ASP A 4 41.04 23.89 16.94
CA ASP A 4 39.87 24.43 16.28
C ASP A 4 38.56 23.65 16.47
N SER A 5 37.48 24.41 16.37
CA SER A 5 36.10 23.96 16.34
C SER A 5 35.78 23.35 14.98
N ASP A 6 35.58 22.03 14.90
CA ASP A 6 34.99 21.41 13.71
C ASP A 6 33.47 21.61 13.72
N SER A 7 33.08 22.75 13.15
CA SER A 7 31.71 23.07 12.80
C SER A 7 31.29 22.36 11.51
N SER A 8 30.28 21.48 11.65
CA SER A 8 29.26 21.13 10.65
C SER A 8 29.67 20.35 9.38
N SER A 9 29.23 19.09 9.35
CA SER A 9 28.40 18.65 8.23
C SER A 9 27.13 18.04 8.80
N GLN A 10 26.01 18.75 8.69
CA GLN A 10 24.69 18.12 8.78
C GLN A 10 24.66 17.08 7.64
N GLY A 11 24.90 15.82 7.99
CA GLY A 11 24.66 14.69 7.10
C GLY A 11 23.18 14.69 6.78
N GLY A 12 22.80 15.36 5.69
CA GLY A 12 21.44 15.30 5.16
C GLY A 12 21.04 13.84 5.08
N ASP A 13 19.90 13.50 5.66
CA ASP A 13 19.41 12.14 5.85
C ASP A 13 19.28 11.42 4.49
N ARG A 14 20.35 10.76 4.04
CA ARG A 14 20.43 10.13 2.71
C ARG A 14 19.61 8.85 2.74
N ARG A 15 18.31 8.98 2.57
CA ARG A 15 17.41 7.84 2.42
C ARG A 15 17.65 7.15 1.08
N SER A 16 17.82 5.84 1.11
CA SER A 16 17.89 5.02 -0.10
C SER A 16 16.56 5.03 -0.85
N PHE A 17 16.58 4.78 -2.17
CA PHE A 17 15.37 4.66 -2.97
C PHE A 17 14.38 3.63 -2.40
N ARG A 18 14.91 2.52 -1.87
CA ARG A 18 14.11 1.49 -1.19
C ARG A 18 13.42 2.02 0.07
N GLN A 19 14.12 2.80 0.91
CA GLN A 19 13.53 3.42 2.09
C GLN A 19 12.47 4.45 1.71
N ILE A 20 12.74 5.32 0.72
CA ILE A 20 11.76 6.31 0.25
C ILE A 20 10.51 5.61 -0.28
N THR A 21 10.67 4.57 -1.10
CA THR A 21 9.55 3.80 -1.66
C THR A 21 8.75 3.11 -0.56
N ARG A 22 9.44 2.50 0.43
CA ARG A 22 8.80 1.90 1.60
C ARG A 22 7.97 2.92 2.37
N ASP A 23 8.52 4.09 2.67
CA ASP A 23 7.84 5.13 3.45
C ASP A 23 6.57 5.61 2.72
N ARG A 24 6.66 5.85 1.40
CA ARG A 24 5.51 6.22 0.57
C ARG A 24 4.42 5.14 0.60
N LEU A 25 4.78 3.87 0.42
CA LEU A 25 3.81 2.77 0.36
C LEU A 25 3.18 2.48 1.73
N LEU A 26 3.97 2.35 2.79
CA LEU A 26 3.43 1.97 4.10
C LEU A 26 2.74 3.14 4.79
N PHE A 27 3.35 4.32 4.80
CA PHE A 27 2.87 5.42 5.64
C PHE A 27 1.93 6.36 4.89
N GLU A 28 2.25 6.70 3.64
CA GLU A 28 1.38 7.61 2.89
C GLU A 28 0.20 6.88 2.24
N MET A 29 0.41 5.66 1.71
CA MET A 29 -0.68 4.88 1.09
C MET A 29 -1.46 4.04 2.11
N LEU A 30 -0.84 3.12 2.85
CA LEU A 30 -1.60 2.19 3.72
C LEU A 30 -2.07 2.87 5.01
N ARG A 31 -1.16 3.50 5.76
CA ARG A 31 -1.46 4.07 7.09
C ARG A 31 -2.45 5.23 7.02
N SER A 32 -2.48 6.00 5.94
CA SER A 32 -3.43 7.11 5.77
C SER A 32 -4.89 6.61 5.82
N THR A 33 -5.17 5.43 5.27
CA THR A 33 -6.50 4.81 5.25
C THR A 33 -6.97 4.30 6.62
N ARG A 34 -6.07 4.24 7.62
CA ARG A 34 -6.43 3.76 8.97
C ARG A 34 -7.21 4.81 9.77
N LYS A 35 -7.01 6.10 9.50
CA LYS A 35 -7.62 7.18 10.29
C LYS A 35 -9.15 7.23 10.18
N ASP A 36 -9.69 6.79 9.05
CA ASP A 36 -11.12 6.90 8.75
C ASP A 36 -11.94 5.68 9.21
N SER A 37 -11.27 4.64 9.71
CA SER A 37 -11.93 3.38 10.12
C SER A 37 -11.55 3.06 11.55
N LYS A 38 -12.55 2.89 12.43
CA LYS A 38 -12.38 2.55 13.85
C LYS A 38 -11.86 1.11 14.07
N SER A 39 -10.84 0.66 13.34
CA SER A 39 -10.26 -0.70 13.38
C SER A 39 -10.92 -1.74 12.46
N ALA A 40 -11.26 -1.37 11.21
CA ALA A 40 -11.60 -2.35 10.18
C ALA A 40 -10.35 -2.79 9.41
N TRP A 41 -10.05 -4.08 9.48
CA TRP A 41 -9.09 -4.76 8.62
C TRP A 41 -9.44 -4.54 7.13
N LYS A 42 -8.43 -4.43 6.27
CA LYS A 42 -8.61 -4.11 4.85
C LYS A 42 -8.03 -5.17 3.94
N VAL A 43 -8.58 -5.24 2.73
CA VAL A 43 -8.04 -6.07 1.65
C VAL A 43 -7.19 -5.18 0.73
N LEU A 44 -5.92 -5.55 0.50
CA LEU A 44 -5.04 -4.89 -0.46
C LEU A 44 -5.06 -5.67 -1.78
N ILE A 45 -5.48 -5.01 -2.85
CA ILE A 45 -5.61 -5.61 -4.19
C ILE A 45 -4.49 -5.05 -5.06
N MET A 46 -3.73 -5.94 -5.66
CA MET A 46 -2.57 -5.59 -6.49
C MET A 46 -2.60 -6.31 -7.84
N ASP A 47 -1.93 -5.72 -8.82
CA ASP A 47 -1.65 -6.37 -10.10
C ASP A 47 -0.23 -6.96 -10.11
N LYS A 48 0.11 -7.64 -11.21
CA LYS A 48 1.41 -8.30 -11.37
C LYS A 48 2.61 -7.34 -11.27
N PHE A 49 2.44 -6.08 -11.65
CA PHE A 49 3.51 -5.08 -11.60
C PHE A 49 3.64 -4.47 -10.20
N THR A 50 2.54 -4.08 -9.58
CA THR A 50 2.55 -3.47 -8.24
C THR A 50 2.96 -4.47 -7.16
N VAL A 51 2.64 -5.77 -7.32
CA VAL A 51 3.20 -6.85 -6.48
C VAL A 51 4.72 -6.83 -6.48
N LYS A 52 5.38 -6.59 -7.63
CA LYS A 52 6.85 -6.51 -7.70
C LYS A 52 7.35 -5.30 -6.93
N ILE A 53 6.75 -4.12 -7.12
CA ILE A 53 7.15 -2.90 -6.41
C ILE A 53 7.04 -3.11 -4.89
N MET A 54 5.92 -3.66 -4.44
CA MET A 54 5.63 -3.92 -3.04
C MET A 54 6.66 -4.90 -2.44
N SER A 55 6.97 -5.99 -3.14
CA SER A 55 7.89 -7.04 -2.65
C SER A 55 9.36 -6.60 -2.59
N TYR A 56 9.79 -5.65 -3.43
CA TYR A 56 11.14 -5.09 -3.32
C TYR A 56 11.33 -4.21 -2.08
N SER A 57 10.28 -3.54 -1.63
CA SER A 57 10.39 -2.48 -0.60
C SER A 57 9.86 -2.89 0.77
N CYS A 58 8.90 -3.82 0.83
CA CYS A 58 8.20 -4.19 2.07
C CYS A 58 8.06 -5.70 2.24
N LYS A 59 8.11 -6.14 3.50
CA LYS A 59 7.78 -7.52 3.90
C LYS A 59 6.29 -7.62 4.20
N MET A 60 5.75 -8.83 4.18
CA MET A 60 4.34 -9.06 4.55
C MET A 60 3.99 -8.56 5.95
N ALA A 61 4.90 -8.73 6.93
CA ALA A 61 4.71 -8.23 8.29
C ALA A 61 4.45 -6.71 8.32
N ASP A 62 5.21 -5.95 7.54
CA ASP A 62 5.07 -4.50 7.47
C ASP A 62 3.70 -4.08 6.90
N ILE A 63 3.20 -4.82 5.91
CA ILE A 63 1.88 -4.57 5.30
C ILE A 63 0.76 -4.87 6.31
N THR A 64 0.89 -5.97 7.06
CA THR A 64 -0.10 -6.37 8.07
C THR A 64 -0.15 -5.41 9.27
N GLU A 65 1.00 -4.87 9.67
CA GLU A 65 1.09 -3.86 10.74
C GLU A 65 0.35 -2.55 10.38
N GLU A 66 0.21 -2.26 9.08
CA GLU A 66 -0.57 -1.12 8.58
C GLU A 66 -2.06 -1.42 8.37
N GLY A 67 -2.58 -2.52 8.93
CA GLY A 67 -4.02 -2.80 8.98
C GLY A 67 -4.60 -3.50 7.74
N VAL A 68 -3.73 -4.10 6.92
CA VAL A 68 -4.13 -4.99 5.82
C VAL A 68 -4.19 -6.43 6.34
N SER A 69 -5.34 -7.10 6.23
CA SER A 69 -5.49 -8.50 6.65
C SER A 69 -5.32 -9.49 5.50
N LEU A 70 -5.58 -9.04 4.27
CA LEU A 70 -5.56 -9.91 3.10
C LEU A 70 -4.95 -9.17 1.91
N VAL A 71 -4.12 -9.88 1.15
CA VAL A 71 -3.56 -9.41 -0.11
C VAL A 71 -4.10 -10.28 -1.23
N GLU A 72 -4.76 -9.69 -2.22
CA GLU A 72 -5.33 -10.40 -3.35
C GLU A 72 -4.78 -9.91 -4.70
N ASP A 73 -4.82 -10.81 -5.69
CA ASP A 73 -4.43 -10.53 -7.07
C ASP A 73 -5.67 -10.07 -7.85
N LEU A 74 -5.55 -8.91 -8.52
CA LEU A 74 -6.61 -8.29 -9.31
C LEU A 74 -7.22 -9.25 -10.35
N TYR A 75 -6.40 -10.11 -10.97
CA TYR A 75 -6.82 -10.97 -12.08
C TYR A 75 -7.33 -12.35 -11.66
N LYS A 76 -7.24 -12.68 -10.37
CA LYS A 76 -7.79 -13.93 -9.84
C LYS A 76 -9.24 -13.74 -9.42
N ARG A 77 -10.01 -14.84 -9.44
CA ARG A 77 -11.34 -14.85 -8.83
C ARG A 77 -11.19 -14.67 -7.32
N ARG A 78 -11.81 -13.63 -6.78
CA ARG A 78 -11.78 -13.22 -5.38
C ARG A 78 -13.13 -13.48 -4.71
N GLN A 79 -13.13 -13.69 -3.40
CA GLN A 79 -14.37 -13.91 -2.66
C GLN A 79 -15.04 -12.57 -2.32
N PRO A 80 -16.37 -12.45 -2.42
CA PRO A 80 -17.07 -11.26 -1.95
C PRO A 80 -16.92 -11.10 -0.42
N LEU A 81 -16.36 -9.96 -0.01
CA LEU A 81 -16.15 -9.54 1.38
C LEU A 81 -16.78 -8.15 1.60
N PRO A 82 -18.11 -8.00 1.48
CA PRO A 82 -18.81 -6.71 1.47
C PRO A 82 -18.74 -5.94 2.81
N SER A 83 -18.23 -6.55 3.87
CA SER A 83 -18.00 -5.93 5.17
C SER A 83 -16.61 -5.29 5.31
N LEU A 84 -15.68 -5.60 4.41
CA LEU A 84 -14.31 -5.11 4.46
C LEU A 84 -14.09 -3.98 3.44
N ASP A 85 -13.28 -3.01 3.83
CA ASP A 85 -12.82 -1.96 2.92
C ASP A 85 -11.64 -2.51 2.08
N ALA A 86 -11.53 -2.05 0.83
CA ALA A 86 -10.49 -2.48 -0.10
C ALA A 86 -9.59 -1.32 -0.53
N ILE A 87 -8.28 -1.59 -0.63
CA ILE A 87 -7.26 -0.67 -1.14
C ILE A 87 -6.75 -1.23 -2.47
N TYR A 88 -6.89 -0.47 -3.55
CA TYR A 88 -6.38 -0.86 -4.87
C TYR A 88 -5.05 -0.17 -5.13
N PHE A 89 -3.96 -0.94 -5.15
CA PHE A 89 -2.66 -0.49 -5.61
C PHE A 89 -2.35 -1.17 -6.94
N ILE A 90 -2.77 -0.53 -8.03
CA ILE A 90 -2.74 -1.07 -9.39
C ILE A 90 -2.21 -0.03 -10.38
N GLN A 91 -1.67 -0.47 -11.50
CA GLN A 91 -1.36 0.41 -12.62
C GLN A 91 -2.66 0.98 -13.22
N PRO A 92 -2.66 2.24 -13.69
CA PRO A 92 -3.83 2.85 -14.31
C PRO A 92 -3.98 2.41 -15.78
N THR A 93 -3.95 1.11 -16.05
CA THR A 93 -4.21 0.56 -17.39
C THR A 93 -5.71 0.37 -17.62
N LYS A 94 -6.12 0.32 -18.89
CA LYS A 94 -7.53 0.12 -19.24
C LYS A 94 -8.06 -1.18 -18.66
N GLU A 95 -7.28 -2.25 -18.75
CA GLU A 95 -7.63 -3.58 -18.26
C GLU A 95 -7.82 -3.57 -16.73
N ASN A 96 -6.92 -2.91 -16.01
CA ASN A 96 -7.00 -2.81 -14.55
C ASN A 96 -8.22 -2.01 -14.08
N VAL A 97 -8.51 -0.90 -14.76
CA VAL A 97 -9.68 -0.07 -14.46
C VAL A 97 -10.96 -0.84 -14.74
N VAL A 98 -11.02 -1.61 -15.84
CA VAL A 98 -12.17 -2.48 -16.14
C VAL A 98 -12.37 -3.51 -15.03
N MET A 99 -11.31 -4.16 -14.55
CA MET A 99 -11.39 -5.10 -13.42
C MET A 99 -11.87 -4.43 -12.14
N PHE A 100 -11.31 -3.27 -11.79
CA PHE A 100 -11.75 -2.48 -10.64
C PHE A 100 -13.25 -2.12 -10.71
N LEU A 101 -13.72 -1.62 -11.86
CA LEU A 101 -15.13 -1.31 -12.06
C LEU A 101 -16.00 -2.57 -11.97
N SER A 102 -15.49 -3.70 -12.45
CA SER A 102 -16.21 -4.98 -12.40
C SER A 102 -16.47 -5.43 -10.95
N ASP A 103 -15.54 -5.19 -10.03
CA ASP A 103 -15.68 -5.54 -8.60
C ASP A 103 -16.82 -4.79 -7.92
N MET A 104 -17.16 -3.60 -8.41
CA MET A 104 -18.24 -2.76 -7.90
C MET A 104 -19.55 -2.93 -8.69
N SER A 105 -19.49 -3.62 -9.83
CA SER A 105 -20.62 -3.87 -10.72
C SER A 105 -21.35 -5.17 -10.35
N GLY A 106 -22.67 -5.22 -10.53
CA GLY A 106 -23.49 -6.42 -10.30
C GLY A 106 -24.46 -6.29 -9.13
N ARG A 107 -25.05 -7.42 -8.69
CA ARG A 107 -26.09 -7.45 -7.64
C ARG A 107 -25.54 -7.13 -6.24
N SER A 108 -24.29 -7.49 -5.98
CA SER A 108 -23.59 -7.20 -4.72
C SER A 108 -22.13 -6.84 -5.02
N PRO A 109 -21.61 -5.73 -4.48
CA PRO A 109 -20.21 -5.37 -4.63
C PRO A 109 -19.30 -6.38 -3.91
N LEU A 110 -18.09 -6.57 -4.40
CA LEU A 110 -17.11 -7.46 -3.76
C LEU A 110 -16.64 -6.92 -2.41
N TYR A 111 -16.59 -5.61 -2.23
CA TYR A 111 -16.13 -4.97 -1.00
C TYR A 111 -17.12 -3.89 -0.56
N LYS A 112 -16.91 -3.35 0.64
CA LYS A 112 -17.76 -2.31 1.21
C LYS A 112 -17.78 -1.06 0.31
N LYS A 113 -18.98 -0.50 0.13
CA LYS A 113 -19.21 0.78 -0.59
C LYS A 113 -18.87 1.98 0.28
#